data_AF-A0A829ZR37-F1
#
_entry.id   AF-A0A829ZR37-F1
#
_cell.length_a   1.000
_cell.length_b   1.000
_cell.length_c   1.000
_cell.angle_alpha   90.00
_cell.angle_beta   90.00
_cell.angle_gamma   90.00
#
_symmetry.space_group_name_H-M   'P 1'
#
loop_
_entity.id
_entity.type
_entity.pdbx_description
1 polymer ?
#
loop_
_entity_poly.entity_id
_entity_poly.type
_entity_poly.pdbx_seq_one_letter_code
_entity_poly.pdbx_strand_id
1 'polypeptide(L)'
;MTGENRDIGKRYRLFTDARFREIVTRKMKEDYLAQGLINATTRINYALAAGHVYSNDEARIQDYFQKNGWIFISPSQIKERIRKLAAKGWEDNLITITAKLLLKD
;
A
#
# COMPACT_ATOMS: atom_id res chain seq x y z
N MET A 1 -8.52 13.37 0.91
CA MET A 1 -8.16 13.01 -0.48
C MET A 1 -9.27 13.43 -1.43
N THR A 2 -9.68 14.70 -1.38
CA THR A 2 -10.57 15.27 -2.39
C THR A 2 -9.74 15.51 -3.64
N GLY A 3 -10.17 14.95 -4.78
CA GLY A 3 -9.52 15.12 -6.08
C GLY A 3 -9.65 16.55 -6.64
N GLU A 4 -9.58 17.57 -5.80
CA GLU A 4 -9.75 18.97 -6.17
C GLU A 4 -8.62 19.47 -7.08
N ASN A 5 -7.45 18.81 -7.06
CA ASN A 5 -6.38 19.04 -8.01
C ASN A 5 -6.36 17.94 -9.09
N ARG A 6 -6.74 18.31 -10.32
CA ARG A 6 -6.94 17.41 -11.47
C ARG A 6 -5.70 16.57 -11.82
N ASP A 7 -4.48 17.07 -11.57
CA ASP A 7 -3.26 16.32 -11.85
C ASP A 7 -2.87 15.32 -10.74
N ILE A 8 -3.26 15.58 -9.49
CA ILE A 8 -3.07 14.62 -8.39
C ILE A 8 -4.09 13.48 -8.50
N GLY A 9 -5.32 13.78 -8.91
CA GLY A 9 -6.34 12.77 -9.21
C GLY A 9 -5.91 11.77 -10.29
N LYS A 10 -5.06 12.19 -11.24
CA LYS A 10 -4.48 11.28 -12.24
C LYS A 10 -3.47 10.29 -11.64
N ARG A 11 -2.65 10.72 -10.68
CA ARG A 11 -1.61 9.86 -10.06
C ARG A 11 -2.20 8.76 -9.19
N TYR A 12 -3.36 9.00 -8.58
CA TYR A 12 -4.04 8.05 -7.69
C TYR A 12 -5.36 7.54 -8.25
N ARG A 13 -5.47 7.43 -9.59
CA ARG A 13 -6.69 6.98 -10.29
C ARG A 13 -7.29 5.69 -9.74
N LEU A 14 -6.46 4.76 -9.28
CA LEU A 14 -6.94 3.52 -8.66
C LEU A 14 -7.81 3.77 -7.41
N PHE A 15 -7.53 4.83 -6.67
CA PHE A 15 -8.26 5.19 -5.45
C PHE A 15 -9.33 6.25 -5.71
N THR A 16 -9.09 7.17 -6.66
CA THR A 16 -9.99 8.31 -6.92
C THR A 16 -11.04 8.08 -8.01
N ASP A 17 -10.86 7.09 -8.88
CA ASP A 17 -11.78 6.78 -9.99
C ASP A 17 -12.30 5.34 -9.87
N ALA A 18 -13.59 5.22 -9.53
CA ALA A 18 -14.23 3.93 -9.31
C ALA A 18 -14.33 3.10 -10.61
N ARG A 19 -14.58 3.75 -11.76
CA ARG A 19 -14.72 3.06 -13.04
C ARG A 19 -13.36 2.54 -13.51
N PHE A 20 -12.32 3.35 -13.38
CA PHE A 20 -10.96 2.92 -13.66
C PHE A 20 -10.58 1.72 -12.79
N ARG A 21 -10.85 1.80 -11.49
CA ARG A 21 -10.60 0.72 -10.54
C ARG A 21 -11.33 -0.58 -10.90
N GLU A 22 -12.60 -0.50 -11.27
CA GLU A 22 -13.38 -1.66 -11.70
C GLU A 22 -12.77 -2.33 -12.94
N ILE A 23 -12.44 -1.55 -13.98
CA ILE A 23 -11.87 -2.06 -15.23
C ILE A 23 -10.53 -2.77 -14.96
N VAL A 24 -9.64 -2.11 -14.20
CA VAL A 24 -8.32 -2.67 -13.86
C VAL A 24 -8.47 -3.97 -13.09
N THR A 25 -9.32 -4.00 -12.06
CA THR A 25 -9.46 -5.18 -11.21
C THR A 25 -10.15 -6.34 -11.91
N ARG A 26 -11.14 -6.05 -12.76
CA ARG A 26 -11.75 -7.09 -13.61
C ARG A 26 -10.69 -7.71 -14.52
N LYS A 27 -9.92 -6.89 -15.23
CA LYS A 27 -8.90 -7.38 -16.17
C LYS A 27 -7.79 -8.15 -15.46
N MET A 28 -7.29 -7.64 -14.34
CA MET A 28 -6.30 -8.33 -13.51
C MET A 28 -6.82 -9.68 -13.02
N LYS A 29 -8.09 -9.75 -12.59
CA LYS A 29 -8.70 -11.02 -12.15
C LYS A 29 -8.79 -12.03 -13.29
N GLU A 30 -9.25 -11.60 -14.47
CA GLU A 30 -9.30 -12.44 -15.68
C GLU A 30 -7.91 -13.02 -16.02
N ASP A 31 -6.88 -12.16 -16.04
CA ASP A 31 -5.52 -12.56 -16.42
C ASP A 31 -4.89 -13.50 -15.39
N TYR A 32 -5.13 -13.29 -14.09
CA TYR A 32 -4.61 -14.15 -13.03
C TYR A 32 -5.35 -15.48 -12.95
N LEU A 33 -6.65 -15.50 -13.23
CA LEU A 33 -7.43 -16.74 -13.35
C LEU A 33 -6.92 -17.57 -14.53
N ALA A 34 -6.69 -16.95 -15.68
CA ALA A 34 -6.19 -17.63 -16.88
C ALA A 34 -4.81 -18.26 -16.65
N GLN A 35 -3.97 -17.62 -15.83
CA GLN A 35 -2.65 -18.14 -15.44
C GLN A 35 -2.70 -19.16 -14.28
N GLY A 36 -3.88 -19.41 -13.69
CA GLY A 36 -4.00 -20.30 -12.53
C GLY A 36 -3.40 -19.75 -11.24
N LEU A 37 -3.12 -18.44 -11.17
CA LEU A 37 -2.51 -17.79 -9.99
C LEU A 37 -3.52 -17.55 -8.87
N ILE A 38 -4.81 -17.47 -9.20
CA ILE A 38 -5.91 -17.26 -8.27
C ILE A 38 -7.09 -18.16 -8.62
N ASN A 39 -8.07 -18.25 -7.73
CA ASN A 39 -9.35 -18.91 -7.98
C ASN A 39 -10.50 -17.91 -8.13
N ALA A 40 -11.65 -18.37 -8.64
CA ALA A 40 -12.81 -17.51 -8.89
C ALA A 40 -13.33 -16.78 -7.63
N THR A 41 -13.15 -17.39 -6.46
CA THR A 41 -13.56 -16.86 -5.16
C THR A 41 -12.58 -15.86 -4.55
N THR A 42 -11.41 -15.68 -5.17
CA THR A 42 -10.37 -14.77 -4.65
C THR A 42 -10.88 -13.32 -4.70
N ARG A 43 -10.74 -12.62 -3.57
CA ARG A 43 -11.12 -11.20 -3.41
C ARG A 43 -9.87 -10.34 -3.52
N ILE A 44 -9.94 -9.30 -4.36
CA ILE A 44 -8.85 -8.34 -4.55
C ILE A 44 -9.14 -7.14 -3.65
N ASN A 45 -8.23 -6.88 -2.71
CA ASN A 45 -8.25 -5.70 -1.85
C ASN A 45 -7.16 -4.73 -2.31
N TYR A 46 -7.41 -3.44 -2.13
CA TYR A 46 -6.45 -2.40 -2.51
C TYR A 46 -5.64 -1.96 -1.30
N ALA A 47 -4.37 -1.67 -1.54
CA ALA A 47 -3.48 -1.16 -0.52
C ALA A 47 -2.63 0.00 -1.08
N LEU A 48 -2.33 0.98 -0.23
CA LEU A 48 -1.36 2.04 -0.51
C LEU A 48 -0.30 2.03 0.58
N ALA A 49 0.96 1.84 0.20
CA ALA A 49 2.11 2.04 1.08
C ALA A 49 2.80 3.35 0.72
N ALA A 50 2.90 4.27 1.68
CA ALA A 50 3.51 5.58 1.48
C ALA A 50 4.70 5.77 2.40
N GLY A 51 5.89 5.99 1.84
CA GLY A 51 7.09 6.36 2.61
C GLY A 51 7.10 7.81 3.09
N HIS A 52 6.31 8.66 2.42
CA HIS A 52 6.11 10.05 2.78
C HIS A 52 4.68 10.47 2.47
N VAL A 53 4.06 11.21 3.39
CA VAL A 53 2.76 11.84 3.19
C VAL A 53 3.00 13.34 3.34
N TYR A 54 2.69 14.09 2.27
CA TYR A 54 2.77 15.54 2.30
C TYR A 54 1.66 16.06 3.22
N SER A 55 2.01 16.85 4.24
CA SER A 55 1.15 17.33 5.35
C SER A 55 0.74 16.27 6.39
N ASN A 56 0.20 16.71 7.54
CA ASN A 56 -0.34 15.85 8.63
C ASN A 56 -1.63 15.08 8.24
N ASP A 57 -1.80 14.79 6.95
CA ASP A 57 -2.99 14.17 6.37
C ASP A 57 -3.06 12.64 6.58
N GLU A 58 -2.08 12.04 7.25
CA GLU A 58 -2.00 10.59 7.49
C GLU A 58 -3.31 10.03 8.08
N ALA A 59 -3.87 10.70 9.09
CA ALA A 59 -5.12 10.30 9.73
C ALA A 59 -6.33 10.36 8.78
N ARG A 60 -6.39 11.41 7.94
CA ARG A 60 -7.45 11.59 6.94
C ARG A 60 -7.39 10.52 5.86
N ILE A 61 -6.19 10.15 5.42
CA ILE A 61 -5.98 9.07 4.44
C ILE A 61 -6.35 7.73 5.07
N GLN A 62 -5.92 7.48 6.31
CA GLN A 62 -6.24 6.26 7.04
C GLN A 62 -7.76 6.04 7.17
N ASP A 63 -8.51 7.07 7.58
CA ASP A 63 -9.97 7.01 7.70
C ASP A 63 -10.64 6.75 6.34
N TYR A 64 -10.20 7.44 5.29
CA TYR A 64 -10.71 7.21 3.93
C TYR A 64 -10.48 5.77 3.46
N PHE A 65 -9.30 5.20 3.70
CA PHE A 65 -9.00 3.81 3.32
C PHE A 65 -9.83 2.81 4.14
N GLN A 66 -9.96 3.01 5.45
CA GLN A 66 -10.78 2.15 6.32
C GLN A 66 -12.24 2.12 5.88
N LYS A 67 -12.84 3.28 5.59
CA LYS A 67 -14.23 3.39 5.10
C LYS A 67 -14.47 2.62 3.81
N ASN A 68 -13.46 2.48 2.96
CA ASN A 68 -13.54 1.74 1.70
C ASN A 68 -13.08 0.28 1.81
N GLY A 69 -12.72 -0.20 3.01
CA GLY A 69 -12.16 -1.55 3.21
C GLY A 69 -10.78 -1.74 2.58
N TRP A 70 -10.05 -0.65 2.36
CA TRP A 70 -8.70 -0.65 1.81
C TRP A 70 -7.64 -0.56 2.90
N ILE A 71 -6.41 -0.95 2.56
CA ILE A 71 -5.29 -0.94 3.50
C ILE A 71 -4.41 0.27 3.22
N PHE A 72 -4.24 1.14 4.20
CA PHE A 72 -3.20 2.15 4.16
C PHE A 72 -2.05 1.71 5.06
N ILE A 73 -0.83 1.70 4.51
CA ILE A 73 0.42 1.46 5.24
C ILE A 73 1.14 2.80 5.31
N SER A 74 1.03 3.43 6.46
CA SER A 74 1.52 4.79 6.65
C SER A 74 3.03 4.86 6.87
N PRO A 75 3.66 6.04 6.73
CA PRO A 75 5.08 6.20 6.98
C PRO A 75 5.49 5.76 8.39
N SER A 76 4.67 6.06 9.39
CA SER A 76 4.91 5.67 10.78
C SER A 76 4.88 4.14 10.94
N GLN A 77 3.92 3.46 10.31
CA GLN A 77 3.83 2.00 10.31
C GLN A 77 5.00 1.33 9.58
N ILE A 78 5.48 1.92 8.48
CA ILE A 78 6.66 1.41 7.76
C ILE A 78 7.90 1.51 8.66
N LYS A 79 8.16 2.68 9.26
CA LYS A 79 9.29 2.89 10.19
C LYS A 79 9.25 1.89 11.34
N GLU A 80 8.07 1.69 11.92
CA GLU A 80 7.91 0.75 13.02
C GLU A 80 8.16 -0.70 12.62
N ARG A 81 7.71 -1.11 11.42
CA ARG A 81 8.01 -2.45 10.90
C ARG A 81 9.52 -2.64 10.64
N ILE A 82 10.22 -1.62 10.16
CA ILE A 82 11.67 -1.65 9.97
C ILE A 82 12.38 -1.79 11.34
N ARG A 83 11.95 -1.04 12.36
CA ARG A 83 12.47 -1.19 13.73
C ARG A 83 12.28 -2.59 14.27
N LYS A 84 11.08 -3.16 14.11
CA LYS A 84 10.79 -4.54 14.52
C LYS A 84 11.64 -5.56 13.76
N LEU A 85 11.87 -5.33 12.47
CA LEU A 85 12.75 -6.18 11.66
C LEU A 85 14.20 -6.12 12.16
N ALA A 86 14.70 -4.93 12.45
CA ALA A 86 16.03 -4.75 13.01
C ALA A 86 16.18 -5.32 14.43
N ALA A 87 15.10 -5.35 15.22
CA ALA A 87 15.09 -5.93 16.55
C ALA A 87 15.10 -7.48 16.55
N LYS A 88 14.78 -8.13 15.41
CA LYS A 88 14.87 -9.60 15.32
C LYS A 88 16.33 -10.07 15.43
N GLY A 89 16.47 -11.29 15.97
CA GLY A 89 17.75 -11.98 16.13
C GLY A 89 18.52 -12.08 14.82
N TRP A 90 19.83 -12.32 14.91
CA TRP A 90 20.72 -12.38 13.76
C TRP A 90 20.30 -13.53 12.82
N GLU A 91 19.62 -13.19 11.74
CA GLU A 91 19.55 -13.99 10.53
C GLU A 91 20.57 -13.41 9.56
N ASP A 92 21.37 -14.26 8.92
CA ASP A 92 22.37 -13.86 7.90
C ASP A 92 21.66 -13.44 6.61
N ASN A 93 20.89 -12.36 6.72
CA ASN A 93 20.02 -11.81 5.71
C ASN A 93 20.34 -10.32 5.58
N LEU A 94 20.79 -9.95 4.38
CA LEU A 94 21.16 -8.58 3.99
C LEU A 94 20.08 -7.54 4.37
N ILE A 95 18.80 -7.92 4.33
CA ILE A 95 17.69 -7.05 4.68
C ILE A 95 17.71 -6.72 6.17
N THR A 96 17.95 -7.71 7.04
CA THR A 96 18.04 -7.53 8.50
C THR A 96 19.26 -6.69 8.89
N ILE A 97 20.39 -6.87 8.18
CA ILE A 97 21.61 -6.06 8.36
C ILE A 97 21.34 -4.59 7.98
N THR A 98 20.75 -4.37 6.81
CA THR A 98 20.43 -3.01 6.31
C THR A 98 19.46 -2.29 7.23
N ALA A 99 18.41 -2.98 7.72
CA ALA A 99 17.47 -2.41 8.68
C ALA A 99 18.14 -1.98 10.00
N LYS A 100 19.14 -2.73 10.47
CA LYS A 100 19.93 -2.35 11.67
C LYS A 100 20.83 -1.15 11.42
N LEU A 101 21.45 -1.04 10.23
CA LEU A 101 22.28 0.11 9.85
C LEU A 101 21.45 1.40 9.79
N LEU A 102 20.28 1.35 9.13
CA LEU A 102 19.35 2.49 9.02
C LEU A 102 18.83 3.05 10.35
N LEU A 103 19.03 2.33 11.47
CA LEU A 103 18.59 2.74 12.81
C LEU A 103 19.74 3.13 13.74
N LYS A 104 21.00 2.94 13.30
CA LYS A 104 22.19 3.31 14.07
C LYS A 104 22.72 4.72 13.74
N ASP A 105 22.27 5.28 12.61
CA ASP A 105 22.44 6.69 12.24
C ASP A 105 21.24 7.54 12.70
#